data_AF-A0AAW1P1M2-F1
#
_entry.id   AF-A0AAW1P1M2-F1
#
_cell.length_a   1.000
_cell.length_b   1.000
_cell.length_c   1.000
_cell.angle_alpha   90.00
_cell.angle_beta   90.00
_cell.angle_gamma   90.00
#
_symmetry.space_group_name_H-M   'P 1'
#
loop_
_entity.id
_entity.type
_entity.pdbx_description
1 polymer ?
#
loop_
_entity_poly.entity_id
_entity_poly.type
_entity_poly.pdbx_seq_one_letter_code
_entity_poly.pdbx_strand_id
1 'polypeptide(L)'
;MKTSLNPFLTKYMPSQLGGKGLIWAAVKLLPESKVIPDFAALEELKGRIDAGDFFTIQQLQDQAREIKLISGKWIITTLTAFVDDIWSKVAQAVMGGKLDGAAKVSQAATGAGTHSICVYTVDYTNKQEILRLQKALKQLGVVVKLHYEPDLYTILNIKEPDI
;
A
#
# COMPACT_ATOMS: atom_id res chain seq x y z
N MET A 1 -0.68 17.75 -20.62
CA MET A 1 -2.04 17.92 -20.07
C MET A 1 -2.07 17.25 -18.70
N LYS A 2 -2.00 18.00 -17.59
CA LYS A 2 -2.11 17.42 -16.24
C LYS A 2 -3.58 17.04 -16.06
N THR A 3 -3.90 15.75 -16.07
CA THR A 3 -5.25 15.26 -15.75
C THR A 3 -5.68 15.88 -14.42
N SER A 4 -6.80 16.61 -14.41
CA SER A 4 -7.26 17.27 -13.19
C SER A 4 -7.64 16.19 -12.17
N LEU A 5 -6.95 16.18 -11.02
CA LEU A 5 -7.20 15.21 -9.95
C LEU A 5 -8.56 15.43 -9.28
N ASN A 6 -9.07 16.67 -9.25
CA ASN A 6 -10.30 17.00 -8.55
C ASN A 6 -11.54 16.27 -9.11
N PRO A 7 -11.80 16.26 -10.44
CA PRO A 7 -12.87 15.44 -11.02
C PRO A 7 -12.75 13.95 -10.68
N PHE A 8 -11.53 13.40 -10.62
CA PHE A 8 -11.31 12.02 -10.21
C PHE A 8 -11.71 11.81 -8.76
N LEU A 9 -11.25 12.66 -7.83
CA LEU A 9 -11.58 12.54 -6.41
C LEU A 9 -13.08 12.69 -6.13
N THR A 10 -13.76 13.59 -6.83
CA THR A 10 -15.23 13.73 -6.73
C THR A 10 -15.96 12.51 -7.30
N LYS A 11 -15.50 11.98 -8.44
CA LYS A 11 -16.14 10.81 -9.06
C LYS A 11 -15.91 9.52 -8.26
N TYR A 12 -14.76 9.38 -7.61
CA TYR A 12 -14.34 8.14 -6.94
C TYR A 12 -14.10 8.37 -5.44
N MET A 13 -15.09 8.98 -4.77
CA MET A 13 -15.11 9.12 -3.31
C MET A 13 -15.10 7.74 -2.63
N PRO A 14 -14.10 7.43 -1.80
CA PRO A 14 -13.97 6.14 -1.12
C PRO A 14 -15.20 5.70 -0.34
N SER A 15 -15.87 6.64 0.34
CA SER A 15 -17.10 6.41 1.08
C SER A 15 -18.26 5.85 0.21
N GLN A 16 -18.18 6.03 -1.11
CA GLN A 16 -19.23 5.66 -2.06
C GLN A 16 -18.80 4.59 -3.07
N LEU A 17 -17.58 4.04 -2.97
CA LEU A 17 -17.06 3.10 -3.98
C LEU A 17 -17.91 1.83 -4.10
N GLY A 18 -18.38 1.28 -2.97
CA GLY A 18 -19.18 0.05 -2.97
C GLY A 18 -20.51 0.18 -3.70
N GLY A 19 -21.17 1.35 -3.62
CA GLY A 19 -22.37 1.64 -4.39
C GLY A 19 -22.15 1.70 -5.91
N LYS A 20 -20.87 1.76 -6.35
CA LYS A 20 -20.47 1.78 -7.77
C LYS A 20 -19.90 0.44 -8.24
N GLY A 21 -19.91 -0.59 -7.39
CA GLY A 21 -19.28 -1.89 -7.68
C GLY A 21 -17.75 -1.84 -7.76
N LEU A 22 -17.12 -0.79 -7.21
CA LEU A 22 -15.67 -0.62 -7.22
C LEU A 22 -15.09 -0.99 -5.86
N ILE A 23 -14.02 -1.80 -5.88
CA ILE A 23 -13.37 -2.26 -4.64
C ILE A 23 -12.16 -1.41 -4.24
N TRP A 24 -11.52 -0.75 -5.22
CA TRP A 24 -10.34 0.10 -5.02
C TRP A 24 -10.38 1.33 -5.95
N ALA A 25 -9.93 2.47 -5.45
CA ALA A 25 -9.48 3.61 -6.25
C ALA A 25 -7.98 3.82 -6.04
N ALA A 26 -7.25 4.25 -7.07
CA ALA A 26 -5.80 4.39 -6.99
C ALA A 26 -5.30 5.64 -7.74
N VAL A 27 -4.21 6.21 -7.24
CA VAL A 27 -3.41 7.21 -7.93
C VAL A 27 -1.96 6.76 -7.98
N LYS A 28 -1.27 7.11 -9.06
CA LYS A 28 0.13 6.75 -9.26
C LYS A 28 0.83 7.86 -10.02
N LEU A 29 1.96 8.32 -9.50
CA LEU A 29 2.88 9.18 -10.23
C LEU A 29 3.75 8.30 -11.15
N LEU A 30 3.80 8.60 -12.45
CA LEU A 30 4.64 7.90 -13.45
C LEU A 30 5.91 8.73 -13.76
N PRO A 31 7.09 8.14 -14.10
CA PRO A 31 7.39 6.72 -14.30
C PRO A 31 8.64 6.21 -13.54
N GLU A 32 8.55 5.04 -12.91
CA GLU A 32 9.70 4.15 -12.77
C GLU A 32 9.44 2.89 -13.61
N SER A 33 10.49 2.35 -14.20
CA SER A 33 10.47 1.07 -14.92
C SER A 33 9.69 0.05 -14.10
N LYS A 34 8.71 -0.60 -14.73
CA LYS A 34 7.92 -1.63 -14.06
C LYS A 34 8.84 -2.83 -13.82
N VAL A 35 9.40 -2.92 -12.62
CA VAL A 35 10.04 -4.14 -12.15
C VAL A 35 8.94 -5.19 -12.07
N ILE A 36 9.08 -6.25 -12.86
CA ILE A 36 8.13 -7.36 -12.88
C ILE A 36 8.69 -8.43 -11.95
N PRO A 37 7.93 -8.85 -10.92
CA PRO A 37 8.35 -9.95 -10.06
C PRO A 37 8.53 -11.26 -10.83
N ASP A 38 9.45 -12.11 -10.36
CA ASP A 38 9.55 -13.49 -10.80
C ASP A 38 8.46 -14.33 -10.12
N PHE A 39 7.34 -14.50 -10.82
CA PHE A 39 6.20 -15.25 -10.31
C PHE A 39 6.51 -16.75 -10.12
N ALA A 40 7.44 -17.33 -10.88
CA ALA A 40 7.77 -18.74 -10.72
C ALA A 40 8.54 -18.98 -9.42
N ALA A 41 9.55 -18.14 -9.14
CA ALA A 41 10.28 -18.18 -7.87
C ALA A 41 9.37 -17.88 -6.67
N LEU A 42 8.38 -16.99 -6.84
CA LEU A 42 7.39 -16.69 -5.79
C LEU A 42 6.50 -17.90 -5.46
N GLU A 43 6.01 -18.63 -6.46
CA GLU A 43 5.22 -19.84 -6.24
C GLU A 43 6.05 -20.97 -5.62
N GLU A 44 7.32 -21.11 -5.98
CA GLU A 44 8.24 -22.06 -5.35
C GLU A 44 8.45 -21.72 -3.86
N LEU A 45 8.76 -20.47 -3.54
CA LEU A 45 8.90 -20.01 -2.16
C LEU A 45 7.62 -20.24 -1.35
N LYS A 46 6.46 -19.96 -1.94
CA LYS A 46 5.16 -20.21 -1.33
C LYS A 46 4.97 -21.69 -1.03
N GLY A 47 5.25 -22.57 -1.99
CA GLY A 47 5.15 -24.03 -1.80
C GLY A 47 6.04 -24.54 -0.66
N ARG A 48 7.24 -23.96 -0.51
CA ARG A 48 8.15 -24.28 0.61
C ARG A 48 7.59 -23.84 1.96
N ILE A 49 7.04 -22.63 2.05
CA ILE A 49 6.40 -22.14 3.28
C ILE A 49 5.17 -22.98 3.64
N ASP A 50 4.32 -23.31 2.65
CA ASP A 50 3.14 -24.15 2.86
C ASP A 50 3.53 -25.59 3.29
N ALA A 51 4.69 -26.08 2.87
CA ALA A 51 5.27 -27.35 3.33
C ALA A 51 5.87 -27.29 4.75
N GLY A 52 5.95 -26.11 5.36
CA GLY A 52 6.46 -25.90 6.72
C GLY A 52 7.95 -25.56 6.82
N ASP A 53 8.60 -25.18 5.72
CA ASP A 53 9.98 -24.67 5.77
C ASP A 53 10.04 -23.42 6.66
N PHE A 54 11.03 -23.39 7.55
CA PHE A 54 11.31 -22.22 8.39
C PHE A 54 12.33 -21.30 7.71
N PHE A 55 11.98 -20.03 7.61
CA PHE A 55 12.86 -18.98 7.10
C PHE A 55 13.08 -17.91 8.17
N THR A 56 14.33 -17.47 8.30
CA THR A 56 14.66 -16.25 9.03
C THR A 56 14.21 -15.01 8.24
N ILE A 57 14.08 -13.87 8.93
CA ILE A 57 13.76 -12.58 8.29
C ILE A 57 14.78 -12.25 7.19
N GLN A 58 16.07 -12.53 7.42
CA GLN A 58 17.11 -12.26 6.42
C GLN A 58 16.93 -13.13 5.18
N GLN A 59 16.65 -14.42 5.34
CA GLN A 59 16.39 -15.32 4.21
C GLN A 59 15.17 -14.87 3.40
N LEU A 60 14.08 -14.47 4.06
CA LEU A 60 12.91 -13.92 3.36
C LEU A 60 13.24 -12.64 2.60
N GLN A 61 14.08 -11.76 3.16
CA GLN A 61 14.56 -10.57 2.46
C GLN A 61 15.40 -10.88 1.23
N ASP A 62 16.28 -11.88 1.33
CA ASP A 62 17.12 -12.30 0.20
C ASP A 62 16.25 -12.89 -0.92
N GLN A 63 15.28 -13.74 -0.56
CA GLN A 63 14.28 -14.26 -1.50
C GLN A 63 13.45 -13.13 -2.14
N ALA A 64 13.03 -12.12 -1.37
CA ALA A 64 12.29 -10.97 -1.89
C ALA A 64 13.08 -10.23 -2.99
N ARG A 65 14.39 -10.06 -2.79
CA ARG A 65 15.29 -9.40 -3.76
C ARG A 65 15.46 -10.23 -5.03
N GLU A 66 15.63 -11.55 -4.90
CA GLU A 66 15.71 -12.48 -6.03
C GLU A 66 14.42 -12.46 -6.86
N ILE A 67 13.27 -12.52 -6.18
CA ILE A 67 11.93 -12.46 -6.78
C ILE A 67 11.62 -11.06 -7.33
N LYS A 68 12.38 -10.03 -6.92
CA LYS A 68 12.11 -8.61 -7.21
C LYS A 68 10.76 -8.12 -6.69
N LEU A 69 10.31 -8.68 -5.57
CA LEU A 69 9.10 -8.28 -4.84
C LEU A 69 9.50 -7.61 -3.53
N ILE A 70 10.15 -6.45 -3.66
CA ILE A 70 10.70 -5.68 -2.53
C ILE A 70 9.86 -4.45 -2.17
N SER A 71 8.68 -4.27 -2.76
CA SER A 71 7.77 -3.20 -2.37
C SER A 71 7.12 -3.45 -1.02
N GLY A 72 6.66 -2.37 -0.39
CA GLY A 72 5.88 -2.42 0.83
C GLY A 72 4.90 -1.26 0.90
N LYS A 73 4.09 -1.22 1.95
CA LYS A 73 3.02 -0.20 2.07
C LYS A 73 2.77 0.20 3.52
N TRP A 74 2.57 1.49 3.74
CA TRP A 74 1.87 1.98 4.91
C TRP A 74 0.37 1.75 4.71
N ILE A 75 -0.29 1.20 5.71
CA ILE A 75 -1.73 0.94 5.78
C ILE A 75 -2.34 1.86 6.84
N ILE A 76 -3.30 2.67 6.40
CA ILE A 76 -4.09 3.59 7.22
C ILE A 76 -5.50 3.00 7.31
N THR A 77 -5.92 2.59 8.49
CA THR A 77 -7.32 2.18 8.74
C THR A 77 -8.10 3.37 9.27
N THR A 78 -9.20 3.73 8.61
CA THR A 78 -10.02 4.89 8.98
C THR A 78 -11.51 4.63 8.78
N LEU A 79 -12.36 5.40 9.48
CA LEU A 79 -13.82 5.29 9.36
C LEU A 79 -14.32 5.98 8.09
N THR A 80 -15.49 5.55 7.58
CA THR A 80 -16.16 6.17 6.43
C THR A 80 -16.35 7.68 6.58
N ALA A 81 -16.55 8.19 7.80
CA ALA A 81 -16.69 9.63 8.05
C ALA A 81 -15.44 10.47 7.71
N PHE A 82 -14.25 9.86 7.71
CA PHE A 82 -12.97 10.57 7.53
C PHE A 82 -12.22 10.15 6.26
N VAL A 83 -12.61 9.04 5.62
CA VAL A 83 -11.84 8.44 4.51
C VAL A 83 -11.69 9.39 3.32
N ASP A 84 -12.73 10.15 2.97
CA ASP A 84 -12.71 11.01 1.78
C ASP A 84 -11.72 12.17 1.94
N ASP A 85 -11.66 12.79 3.13
CA ASP A 85 -10.72 13.86 3.44
C ASP A 85 -9.27 13.34 3.46
N ILE A 86 -9.04 12.23 4.17
CA ILE A 86 -7.71 11.61 4.25
C ILE A 86 -7.23 11.19 2.86
N TRP A 87 -8.09 10.53 2.08
CA TRP A 87 -7.76 10.09 0.72
C TRP A 87 -7.46 11.27 -0.19
N SER A 88 -8.25 12.34 -0.14
CA SER A 88 -8.02 13.53 -0.94
C SER A 88 -6.63 14.12 -0.69
N LYS A 89 -6.21 14.24 0.58
CA LYS A 89 -4.88 14.73 0.97
C LYS A 89 -3.75 13.81 0.50
N VAL A 90 -3.91 12.50 0.69
CA VAL A 90 -2.92 11.50 0.25
C VAL A 90 -2.78 11.51 -1.28
N ALA A 91 -3.90 11.49 -2.00
CA ALA A 91 -3.90 11.45 -3.46
C ALA A 91 -3.29 12.73 -4.06
N GLN A 92 -3.61 13.90 -3.49
CA GLN A 92 -2.99 15.17 -3.88
C GLN A 92 -1.48 15.16 -3.61
N ALA A 93 -1.05 14.63 -2.47
CA ALA A 93 0.36 14.55 -2.13
C ALA A 93 1.14 13.60 -3.07
N VAL A 94 0.54 12.48 -3.48
CA VAL A 94 1.13 11.58 -4.50
C VAL A 94 1.23 12.27 -5.86
N MET A 95 0.11 12.82 -6.35
CA MET A 95 0.09 13.46 -7.68
C MET A 95 0.89 14.77 -7.74
N GLY A 96 1.11 15.41 -6.59
CA GLY A 96 1.97 16.58 -6.44
C GLY A 96 3.46 16.26 -6.26
N GLY A 97 3.85 14.97 -6.20
CA GLY A 97 5.24 14.55 -6.02
C GLY A 97 5.79 14.74 -4.60
N LYS A 98 4.92 14.97 -3.60
CA LYS A 98 5.31 15.02 -2.18
C LYS A 98 5.45 13.62 -1.59
N LEU A 99 4.62 12.68 -2.06
CA LEU A 99 4.74 11.25 -1.78
C LEU A 99 5.09 10.57 -3.10
N ASP A 100 6.22 9.88 -3.14
CA ASP A 100 6.62 9.15 -4.33
C ASP A 100 5.79 7.87 -4.49
N GLY A 101 5.64 7.40 -5.72
CA GLY A 101 5.01 6.11 -6.01
C GLY A 101 3.49 6.14 -6.19
N ALA A 102 2.79 5.27 -5.46
CA ALA A 102 1.37 5.01 -5.64
C ALA A 102 0.63 4.95 -4.30
N ALA A 103 -0.65 5.29 -4.34
CA ALA A 103 -1.57 5.06 -3.24
C ALA A 103 -2.89 4.47 -3.77
N LYS A 104 -3.54 3.66 -2.94
CA LYS A 104 -4.87 3.13 -3.21
C LYS A 104 -5.74 3.16 -1.96
N VAL A 105 -7.04 3.23 -2.16
CA VAL A 105 -8.03 3.24 -1.09
C VAL A 105 -9.15 2.26 -1.39
N SER A 106 -9.55 1.50 -0.38
CA SER A 106 -10.60 0.50 -0.51
C SER A 106 -11.99 1.12 -0.40
N GLN A 107 -12.98 0.40 -0.91
CA GLN A 107 -14.36 0.55 -0.41
C GLN A 107 -14.44 0.23 1.09
N ALA A 108 -15.59 0.50 1.69
CA ALA A 108 -15.85 0.14 3.09
C ALA A 108 -15.83 -1.39 3.26
N ALA A 109 -15.18 -1.87 4.31
CA ALA A 109 -15.29 -3.25 4.74
C ALA A 109 -16.73 -3.52 5.21
N THR A 110 -17.32 -4.60 4.70
CA THR A 110 -18.70 -5.00 5.01
C THR A 110 -18.88 -5.14 6.53
N GLY A 111 -19.87 -4.45 7.09
CA GLY A 111 -20.22 -4.52 8.51
C GLY A 111 -19.32 -3.74 9.47
N ALA A 112 -18.17 -3.22 9.03
CA ALA A 112 -17.24 -2.48 9.89
C ALA A 112 -17.25 -0.96 9.67
N GLY A 113 -17.67 -0.48 8.49
CA GLY A 113 -17.65 0.95 8.16
C GLY A 113 -16.23 1.55 8.17
N THR A 114 -15.22 0.71 7.97
CA THR A 114 -13.81 1.07 7.91
C THR A 114 -13.26 0.92 6.49
N HIS A 115 -12.25 1.71 6.17
CA HIS A 115 -11.54 1.71 4.91
C HIS A 115 -10.04 1.57 5.15
N SER A 116 -9.33 1.02 4.17
CA SER A 116 -7.88 0.97 4.15
C SER A 116 -7.34 1.87 3.06
N ILE A 117 -6.42 2.78 3.42
CA ILE A 117 -5.60 3.52 2.46
C ILE A 117 -4.19 2.94 2.52
N CYS A 118 -3.70 2.43 1.39
CA CYS A 118 -2.34 1.93 1.24
C CYS A 118 -1.49 2.98 0.51
N VAL A 119 -0.32 3.31 1.05
CA VAL A 119 0.68 4.18 0.40
C VAL A 119 1.98 3.41 0.28
N TYR A 120 2.44 3.22 -0.96
CA TYR A 120 3.51 2.29 -1.29
C TYR A 120 4.91 2.92 -1.20
N THR A 121 5.88 2.11 -0.80
CA THR A 121 7.32 2.36 -0.95
C THR A 121 7.89 1.41 -2.00
N VAL A 122 8.98 1.81 -2.64
CA VAL A 122 9.64 0.98 -3.67
C VAL A 122 10.43 -0.17 -3.04
N ASP A 123 11.10 0.09 -1.91
CA ASP A 123 11.93 -0.90 -1.21
C ASP A 123 11.61 -0.92 0.30
N TYR A 124 11.06 -2.03 0.79
CA TYR A 124 10.72 -2.18 2.21
C TYR A 124 11.94 -2.38 3.12
N THR A 125 13.12 -2.63 2.56
CA THR A 125 14.37 -2.68 3.32
C THR A 125 14.98 -1.29 3.50
N ASN A 126 14.52 -0.29 2.73
CA ASN A 126 14.93 1.10 2.86
C ASN A 126 14.21 1.80 4.02
N LYS A 127 14.76 1.64 5.23
CA LYS A 127 14.22 2.26 6.46
C LYS A 127 14.10 3.79 6.36
N GLN A 128 14.97 4.47 5.61
CA GLN A 128 14.91 5.91 5.45
C GLN A 128 13.69 6.33 4.62
N GLU A 129 13.40 5.62 3.52
CA GLU A 129 12.20 5.84 2.70
C GLU A 129 10.93 5.62 3.54
N ILE A 130 10.89 4.51 4.29
CA ILE A 130 9.76 4.16 5.15
C ILE A 130 9.48 5.26 6.18
N LEU A 131 10.51 5.73 6.89
CA LEU A 131 10.38 6.78 7.92
C LEU A 131 10.04 8.15 7.31
N ARG A 132 10.62 8.48 6.15
CA ARG A 132 10.28 9.71 5.42
C ARG A 132 8.80 9.72 5.03
N LEU A 133 8.31 8.61 4.49
CA LEU A 133 6.91 8.47 4.08
C LEU A 133 5.97 8.52 5.29
N GLN A 134 6.34 7.87 6.40
CA GLN A 134 5.59 7.95 7.67
C GLN A 134 5.46 9.40 8.17
N LYS A 135 6.58 10.14 8.19
CA LYS A 135 6.60 11.55 8.61
C LYS A 135 5.72 12.41 7.70
N ALA A 136 5.80 12.18 6.38
CA ALA A 136 4.99 12.90 5.41
C ALA A 136 3.48 12.65 5.61
N LEU A 137 3.08 11.40 5.89
CA LEU A 137 1.69 11.04 6.23
C LEU A 137 1.21 11.76 7.50
N LYS A 138 2.02 11.76 8.56
CA LYS A 138 1.70 12.50 9.80
C LYS A 138 1.54 14.00 9.55
N GLN A 139 2.39 14.60 8.72
CA GLN A 139 2.29 16.01 8.33
C GLN A 139 1.05 16.34 7.48
N LEU A 140 0.42 15.35 6.83
CA LEU A 140 -0.88 15.51 6.16
C LEU A 140 -2.06 15.43 7.14
N GLY A 141 -1.81 15.27 8.44
CA GLY A 141 -2.85 15.16 9.47
C GLY A 141 -3.35 13.73 9.66
N VAL A 142 -2.64 12.72 9.15
CA VAL A 142 -2.96 11.31 9.44
C VAL A 142 -2.49 10.99 10.86
N VAL A 143 -3.43 11.02 11.82
CA VAL A 143 -3.17 10.81 13.26
C VAL A 143 -3.55 9.41 13.75
N VAL A 144 -4.12 8.56 12.88
CA VAL A 144 -4.51 7.18 13.21
C VAL A 144 -3.29 6.24 13.21
N LYS A 145 -3.47 5.03 13.76
CA LYS A 145 -2.42 3.99 13.75
C LYS A 145 -2.00 3.69 12.30
N LEU A 146 -0.69 3.79 12.05
CA LEU A 146 -0.06 3.41 10.79
C LEU A 146 0.57 2.04 10.96
N HIS A 147 0.22 1.08 10.11
CA HIS A 147 0.88 -0.22 10.05
C HIS A 147 1.70 -0.29 8.76
N TYR A 148 2.89 -0.89 8.80
CA TYR A 148 3.71 -1.07 7.61
C TYR A 148 3.84 -2.56 7.30
N GLU A 149 3.65 -2.94 6.05
CA GLU A 149 3.64 -4.34 5.64
C GLU A 149 4.35 -4.53 4.27
N PRO A 150 5.40 -5.37 4.19
CA PRO A 150 5.98 -5.80 2.92
C PRO A 150 4.96 -6.50 2.02
N ASP A 151 5.01 -6.27 0.70
CA ASP A 151 4.08 -6.93 -0.23
C ASP A 151 4.33 -8.44 -0.33
N LEU A 152 5.59 -8.87 -0.18
CA LEU A 152 5.94 -10.29 -0.10
C LEU A 152 5.15 -10.98 1.02
N TYR A 153 5.06 -10.36 2.20
CA TYR A 153 4.43 -10.98 3.36
C TYR A 153 2.91 -11.08 3.18
N THR A 154 2.29 -10.05 2.60
CA THR A 154 0.87 -10.10 2.22
C THR A 154 0.58 -11.26 1.25
N ILE A 155 1.45 -11.48 0.26
CA ILE A 155 1.25 -12.54 -0.75
C ILE A 155 1.49 -13.94 -0.17
N LEU A 156 2.48 -14.07 0.71
CA LEU A 156 2.80 -15.32 1.41
C LEU A 156 1.92 -15.57 2.65
N ASN A 157 1.00 -14.64 2.97
CA ASN A 157 0.17 -14.70 4.18
C ASN A 157 0.98 -14.82 5.48
N ILE A 158 2.16 -14.20 5.52
CA ILE A 158 3.02 -14.12 6.70
C ILE A 158 2.54 -12.96 7.55
N LYS A 159 2.22 -13.22 8.81
CA LYS A 159 1.93 -12.17 9.80
C LYS A 159 3.19 -11.90 10.60
N GLU A 160 3.72 -10.68 10.52
CA GLU A 160 4.68 -10.24 11.54
C GLU A 160 3.94 -10.12 12.88
N PRO A 161 4.57 -10.48 14.01
CA PRO A 161 4.06 -10.07 15.31
C PRO A 161 4.03 -8.54 15.36
N ASP A 162 2.95 -7.96 15.89
CA ASP A 162 2.81 -6.51 16.06
C ASP A 162 4.08 -5.93 16.73
N ILE A 163 4.77 -5.00 16.04
CA ILE A 163 5.87 -4.19 16.60
C ILE A 163 5.30 -3.06 17.45
#